data_AF-A0AAV9RS18-F1
#
_entry.id   AF-A0AAV9RS18-F1
#
_cell.length_a   1.000
_cell.length_b   1.000
_cell.length_c   1.000
_cell.angle_alpha   90.00
_cell.angle_beta   90.00
_cell.angle_gamma   90.00
#
_symmetry.space_group_name_H-M   'P 1'
#
loop_
_entity.id
_entity.type
_entity.pdbx_description
1 polymer ?
#
loop_
_entity_poly.entity_id
_entity_poly.type
_entity_poly.pdbx_seq_one_letter_code
_entity_poly.pdbx_strand_id
1 'polypeptide(L)'
;MCEKIKKVNSWLGAVFGDQPVPQFEVNTRTVDILYQLAQSSEARCSDTALLIEDYKQKASEYQADAAHLQDVLLQGVGLSGASLSKPAADCVSALVDNATLLRVRDTSLSSFLPAVNNLTSELLEAEKSNRRLERELRALRKRLGATLVLRGNLQEDIDKTAKSQAAEGAKAEERLLNMDFVTAKARELSNRLERSEAQLASRNMDKSITHQAIVQLSEEVSALKNEIIPLKTKLEPYMDLSPSPSLAQVKIEEAKRELAALDSKLEMKFLSSVSPRPVERSSAEGGHFSRCCHIDCCRT
;
A
#
# COMPACT_ATOMS: atom_id res chain seq x y z
N MET A 1 -13.24 42.13 -57.41
CA MET A 1 -13.37 40.71 -57.06
C MET A 1 -13.28 39.80 -58.29
N CYS A 2 -14.04 40.07 -59.36
CA CYS A 2 -14.04 39.26 -60.59
C CYS A 2 -12.64 39.11 -61.24
N GLU A 3 -11.88 40.21 -61.38
CA GLU A 3 -10.52 40.18 -61.96
C GLU A 3 -9.52 39.36 -61.13
N LYS A 4 -9.59 39.44 -59.79
CA LYS A 4 -8.73 38.65 -58.91
C LYS A 4 -9.00 37.15 -59.05
N ILE A 5 -10.28 36.76 -59.10
CA ILE A 5 -10.69 35.36 -59.30
C ILE A 5 -10.24 34.82 -60.66
N LYS A 6 -10.38 35.61 -61.74
CA LYS A 6 -9.90 35.21 -63.07
C LYS A 6 -8.39 34.94 -63.07
N LYS A 7 -7.60 35.84 -62.48
CA LYS A 7 -6.15 35.67 -62.36
C LYS A 7 -5.78 34.45 -61.53
N VAL A 8 -6.47 34.22 -60.41
CA VAL A 8 -6.28 33.03 -59.57
C VAL A 8 -6.60 31.74 -60.34
N ASN A 9 -7.72 31.67 -61.05
CA ASN A 9 -8.10 30.46 -61.80
C ASN A 9 -7.13 30.18 -62.96
N SER A 10 -6.68 31.22 -63.67
CA SER A 10 -5.66 31.08 -64.72
C SER A 10 -4.32 30.60 -64.15
N TRP A 11 -3.89 31.16 -63.02
CA TRP A 11 -2.65 30.74 -62.35
C TRP A 11 -2.76 29.31 -61.82
N LEU A 12 -3.87 28.92 -61.18
CA LEU A 12 -4.10 27.55 -60.74
C LEU A 12 -4.09 26.58 -61.93
N GLY A 13 -4.74 26.92 -63.05
CA GLY A 13 -4.67 26.12 -64.27
C GLY A 13 -3.24 25.92 -64.78
N ALA A 14 -2.41 26.96 -64.76
CA ALA A 14 -1.01 26.87 -65.15
C ALA A 14 -0.16 26.03 -64.17
N VAL A 15 -0.43 26.12 -62.86
CA VAL A 15 0.29 25.36 -61.82
C VAL A 15 -0.05 23.87 -61.84
N PHE A 16 -1.32 23.53 -62.05
CA PHE A 16 -1.77 22.14 -62.07
C PHE A 16 -1.64 21.49 -63.46
N GLY A 17 -1.47 22.27 -64.53
CA GLY A 17 -1.30 21.77 -65.89
C GLY A 17 -2.48 20.91 -66.31
N ASP A 18 -2.22 19.63 -66.63
CA ASP A 18 -3.25 18.66 -67.03
C ASP A 18 -4.03 18.07 -65.85
N GLN A 19 -3.63 18.34 -64.60
CA GLN A 19 -4.33 17.86 -63.42
C GLN A 19 -5.53 18.75 -63.07
N PRO A 20 -6.64 18.18 -62.57
CA PRO A 20 -7.78 18.98 -62.14
C PRO A 20 -7.41 19.81 -60.90
N VAL A 21 -7.75 21.10 -60.94
CA VAL A 21 -7.56 22.02 -59.80
C VAL A 21 -8.44 21.54 -58.63
N PRO A 22 -7.87 21.33 -57.42
CA PRO A 22 -8.65 20.95 -56.24
C PRO A 22 -9.73 21.97 -55.91
N GLN A 23 -10.88 21.49 -55.44
CA GLN A 23 -11.97 22.37 -55.01
C GLN A 23 -11.52 23.20 -53.80
N PHE A 24 -11.80 24.50 -53.83
CA PHE A 24 -11.50 25.42 -52.73
C PHE A 24 -12.68 26.36 -52.49
N GLU A 25 -12.75 26.88 -51.27
CA GLU A 25 -13.81 27.81 -50.88
C GLU A 25 -13.58 29.19 -51.49
N VAL A 26 -14.50 29.64 -52.34
CA VAL A 26 -14.42 30.95 -53.01
C VAL A 26 -15.02 32.04 -52.11
N ASN A 27 -14.28 32.45 -51.09
CA ASN A 27 -14.58 33.61 -50.25
C ASN A 27 -13.55 34.74 -50.47
N THR A 28 -13.86 35.96 -50.02
CA THR A 28 -12.97 37.15 -50.16
C THR A 28 -11.56 36.88 -49.67
N ARG A 29 -11.45 36.29 -48.47
CA ARG A 29 -10.17 36.01 -47.81
C ARG A 29 -9.34 35.00 -48.60
N THR A 30 -9.94 33.89 -49.02
CA THR A 30 -9.27 32.83 -49.78
C THR A 30 -8.81 33.34 -51.14
N VAL A 31 -9.66 34.09 -51.85
CA VAL A 31 -9.32 34.69 -53.14
C VAL A 31 -8.17 35.69 -53.01
N ASP A 32 -8.16 36.52 -51.97
CA ASP A 32 -7.07 37.49 -51.77
C ASP A 32 -5.74 36.80 -51.44
N ILE A 33 -5.76 35.74 -50.62
CA ILE A 33 -4.56 34.94 -50.32
C ILE A 33 -4.03 34.28 -51.60
N LEU A 34 -4.89 33.60 -52.36
CA LEU A 34 -4.51 32.94 -53.61
C LEU A 34 -4.03 33.95 -54.66
N TYR A 35 -4.63 35.14 -54.71
CA TYR A 35 -4.20 36.19 -55.62
C TYR A 35 -2.81 36.73 -55.27
N GLN A 36 -2.51 36.93 -53.98
CA GLN A 36 -1.16 37.29 -53.53
C GLN A 36 -0.15 36.18 -53.84
N LEU A 37 -0.54 34.92 -53.63
CA LEU A 37 0.31 33.77 -53.96
C LEU A 37 0.57 33.68 -55.47
N ALA A 38 -0.43 33.91 -56.31
CA ALA A 38 -0.30 33.97 -57.76
C ALA A 38 0.67 35.08 -58.20
N GLN A 39 0.53 36.29 -57.64
CA GLN A 39 1.44 37.40 -57.93
C GLN A 39 2.88 37.08 -57.51
N SER A 40 3.07 36.52 -56.31
CA SER A 40 4.40 36.16 -55.81
C SER A 40 5.02 35.03 -56.64
N SER A 41 4.23 34.03 -57.02
CA SER A 41 4.67 32.92 -57.87
C SER A 41 5.08 33.43 -59.24
N GLU A 42 4.25 34.25 -59.89
CA GLU A 42 4.52 34.81 -61.22
C GLU A 42 5.79 35.67 -61.22
N ALA A 43 5.95 36.55 -60.22
CA ALA A 43 7.15 37.36 -60.07
C ALA A 43 8.40 36.48 -59.91
N ARG A 44 8.36 35.48 -59.02
CA ARG A 44 9.48 34.55 -58.82
C ARG A 44 9.81 33.73 -60.07
N CYS A 45 8.79 33.27 -60.79
CA CYS A 45 8.96 32.54 -62.04
C CYS A 45 9.59 33.43 -63.12
N SER A 46 9.15 34.69 -63.23
CA SER A 46 9.74 35.68 -64.13
C SER A 46 11.22 35.94 -63.78
N ASP A 47 11.53 36.19 -62.50
CA ASP A 47 12.90 36.41 -62.05
C ASP A 47 13.80 35.20 -62.33
N THR A 48 13.28 33.99 -62.10
CA THR A 48 14.00 32.74 -62.41
C THR A 48 14.22 32.59 -63.90
N ALA A 49 13.24 32.92 -64.74
CA ALA A 49 13.36 32.88 -66.19
C ALA A 49 14.40 33.87 -66.71
N LEU A 50 14.41 35.10 -66.18
CA LEU A 50 15.43 36.11 -66.49
C LEU A 50 16.83 35.64 -66.09
N LEU A 51 16.98 35.03 -64.91
CA LEU A 51 18.25 34.47 -64.47
C LEU A 51 18.73 33.34 -65.38
N ILE A 52 17.83 32.44 -65.80
CA ILE A 52 18.15 31.38 -66.76
C ILE A 52 18.65 31.97 -68.08
N GLU A 53 17.99 33.01 -68.58
CA GLU A 53 18.36 33.63 -69.86
C GLU A 53 19.70 34.36 -69.77
N ASP A 54 19.97 35.05 -68.66
CA ASP A 54 21.29 35.63 -68.35
C ASP A 54 22.39 34.57 -68.30
N TYR A 55 22.14 33.42 -67.66
CA TYR A 55 23.11 32.31 -67.64
C TYR A 55 23.35 31.71 -69.03
N LYS A 56 22.32 31.57 -69.87
CA LYS A 56 22.50 31.11 -71.25
C LYS A 56 23.31 32.10 -72.07
N GLN A 57 23.02 33.39 -71.94
CA GLN A 57 23.77 34.43 -72.62
C GLN A 57 25.25 34.38 -72.20
N LYS A 58 25.54 34.37 -70.90
CA LYS A 58 26.91 34.23 -70.38
C LYS A 58 27.61 32.96 -70.88
N ALA A 59 26.91 31.84 -70.91
CA ALA A 59 27.46 30.59 -71.44
C ALA A 59 27.85 30.73 -72.92
N SER A 60 27.00 31.39 -73.72
CA SER A 60 27.30 31.66 -75.14
C SER A 60 28.48 32.62 -75.32
N GLU A 61 28.59 33.66 -74.49
CA GLU A 61 29.70 34.60 -74.48
C GLU A 61 31.01 33.89 -74.13
N TYR A 62 31.03 33.09 -73.06
CA TYR A 62 32.21 32.32 -72.68
C TYR A 62 32.61 31.28 -73.74
N GLN A 63 31.65 30.66 -74.42
CA GLN A 63 31.94 29.73 -75.51
C GLN A 63 32.55 30.44 -76.73
N ALA A 64 32.05 31.63 -77.07
CA ALA A 64 32.62 32.44 -78.14
C ALA A 64 34.04 32.92 -77.79
N ASP A 65 34.26 33.39 -76.57
CA ASP A 65 35.57 33.78 -76.07
C ASP A 65 36.56 32.61 -76.07
N ALA A 66 36.12 31.42 -75.65
CA ALA A 66 36.94 30.21 -75.69
C ALA A 66 37.35 29.83 -77.12
N ALA A 67 36.41 29.90 -78.08
CA ALA A 67 36.70 29.66 -79.49
C ALA A 67 37.68 30.70 -80.06
N HIS A 68 37.49 31.98 -79.71
CA HIS A 68 38.39 33.06 -80.10
C HIS A 68 39.82 32.84 -79.57
N LEU A 69 39.97 32.53 -78.27
CA LEU A 69 41.26 32.27 -77.66
C LEU A 69 41.95 31.04 -78.28
N GLN A 70 41.19 29.99 -78.59
CA GLN A 70 41.71 28.81 -79.27
C GLN A 70 42.27 29.16 -80.66
N ASP A 71 41.56 29.96 -81.44
CA ASP A 71 42.02 30.41 -82.76
C ASP A 71 43.27 31.29 -82.66
N VAL A 72 43.31 32.23 -81.71
CA VAL A 72 44.47 33.10 -81.46
C VAL A 72 45.71 32.27 -81.09
N LEU A 73 45.58 31.27 -80.23
CA LEU A 73 46.69 30.39 -79.85
C LEU A 73 47.20 29.56 -81.03
N LEU A 74 46.29 29.05 -81.85
CA LEU A 74 46.63 28.25 -83.02
C LEU A 74 47.31 29.09 -84.10
N GLN A 75 46.75 30.26 -84.45
CA GLN A 75 47.28 31.12 -85.51
C GLN A 75 48.55 31.86 -85.08
N GLY A 76 48.61 32.32 -83.82
CA GLY A 76 49.73 33.13 -83.32
C GLY A 76 50.96 32.32 -82.93
N VAL A 77 50.77 31.16 -82.29
CA VAL A 77 51.86 30.38 -81.67
C VAL A 77 51.91 28.94 -82.19
N GLY A 78 50.95 28.50 -83.02
CA GLY A 78 50.88 27.11 -83.50
C GLY A 78 50.53 26.10 -82.40
N LEU A 79 50.01 26.57 -81.27
CA LEU A 79 49.70 25.73 -80.12
C LEU A 79 48.28 25.17 -80.25
N SER A 80 48.17 23.85 -80.16
CA SER A 80 46.92 23.11 -80.08
C SER A 80 47.01 22.11 -78.92
N GLY A 81 45.86 21.67 -78.40
CA GLY A 81 45.81 20.63 -77.36
C GLY A 81 46.52 19.33 -77.79
N ALA A 82 46.54 19.03 -79.09
CA ALA A 82 47.25 17.88 -79.66
C ALA A 82 48.77 18.09 -79.79
N SER A 83 49.25 19.32 -79.70
CA SER A 83 50.68 19.68 -79.79
C SER A 83 51.41 19.53 -78.45
N LEU A 84 50.68 19.29 -77.36
CA LEU A 84 51.24 19.14 -76.02
C LEU A 84 51.82 17.73 -75.82
N SER A 85 52.92 17.64 -75.07
CA SER A 85 53.37 16.35 -74.56
C SER A 85 52.35 15.77 -73.59
N LYS A 86 52.28 14.44 -73.47
CA LYS A 86 51.36 13.76 -72.56
C LYS A 86 51.41 14.31 -71.12
N PRO A 87 52.59 14.50 -70.49
CA PRO A 87 52.65 15.07 -69.15
C PRO A 87 52.09 16.50 -69.05
N ALA A 88 52.31 17.33 -70.08
CA ALA A 88 51.77 18.68 -70.10
C ALA A 88 50.24 18.69 -70.26
N ALA A 89 49.71 17.82 -71.13
CA ALA A 89 48.27 17.63 -71.30
C ALA A 89 47.60 17.13 -70.01
N ASP A 90 48.21 16.16 -69.31
CA ASP A 90 47.72 15.63 -68.04
C ASP A 90 47.69 16.73 -66.95
N CYS A 91 48.74 17.55 -66.84
CA CYS A 91 48.78 18.67 -65.89
C CYS A 91 47.69 19.73 -66.16
N VAL A 92 47.48 20.11 -67.43
CA VAL A 92 46.44 21.08 -67.81
C VAL A 92 45.06 20.50 -67.54
N SER A 93 44.84 19.22 -67.86
CA SER A 93 43.57 18.54 -67.59
C SER A 93 43.27 18.49 -66.09
N ALA A 94 44.25 18.10 -65.27
CA ALA A 94 44.12 18.10 -63.82
C ALA A 94 43.82 19.51 -63.28
N LEU A 95 44.44 20.56 -63.83
CA LEU A 95 44.18 21.94 -63.41
C LEU A 95 42.74 22.37 -63.73
N VAL A 96 42.23 22.02 -64.91
CA VAL A 96 40.84 22.28 -65.32
C VAL A 96 39.85 21.48 -64.46
N ASP A 97 40.13 20.21 -64.20
CA ASP A 97 39.30 19.35 -63.35
C ASP A 97 39.22 19.88 -61.92
N ASN A 98 40.36 20.33 -61.35
CA ASN A 98 40.36 20.96 -60.04
C ASN A 98 39.64 22.32 -60.05
N ALA A 99 39.77 23.10 -61.14
CA ALA A 99 39.08 24.37 -61.25
C ALA A 99 37.55 24.20 -61.30
N THR A 100 37.08 23.21 -62.06
CA THR A 100 35.65 22.87 -62.16
C THR A 100 35.10 22.29 -60.85
N LEU A 101 35.86 21.42 -60.18
CA LEU A 101 35.48 20.86 -58.88
C LEU A 101 35.39 21.92 -57.78
N LEU A 102 36.39 22.81 -57.70
CA LEU A 102 36.41 23.93 -56.75
C LEU A 102 35.50 25.09 -57.16
N ARG A 103 34.90 25.03 -58.36
CA ARG A 103 34.01 26.04 -58.93
C ARG A 103 34.64 27.43 -58.97
N VAL A 104 35.92 27.49 -59.33
CA VAL A 104 36.65 28.75 -59.48
C VAL A 104 36.45 29.34 -60.87
N ARG A 105 36.57 30.67 -60.97
CA ARG A 105 36.36 31.41 -62.23
C ARG A 105 37.47 31.17 -63.25
N ASP A 106 38.70 31.05 -62.79
CA ASP A 106 39.89 30.90 -63.63
C ASP A 106 40.92 30.00 -62.95
N THR A 107 41.97 29.65 -63.68
CA THR A 107 43.07 28.84 -63.17
C THR A 107 44.13 29.65 -62.42
N SER A 108 43.80 30.88 -62.00
CA SER A 108 44.74 31.77 -61.30
C SER A 108 44.91 31.35 -59.84
N LEU A 109 46.08 31.59 -59.28
CA LEU A 109 46.37 31.33 -57.88
C LEU A 109 45.42 32.12 -56.95
N SER A 110 45.04 33.34 -57.35
CA SER A 110 44.09 34.18 -56.60
C SER A 110 42.69 33.58 -56.48
N SER A 111 42.26 32.76 -57.45
CA SER A 111 40.99 32.04 -57.37
C SER A 111 41.12 30.72 -56.62
N PHE A 112 42.22 29.99 -56.81
CA PHE A 112 42.45 28.70 -56.15
C PHE A 112 42.71 28.81 -54.65
N LEU A 113 43.53 29.77 -54.20
CA LEU A 113 43.90 29.87 -52.78
C LEU A 113 42.69 30.06 -51.86
N PRO A 114 41.75 30.99 -52.12
CA PRO A 114 40.55 31.11 -51.29
C PRO A 114 39.67 29.87 -51.36
N ALA A 115 39.52 29.25 -52.54
CA ALA A 115 38.68 28.05 -52.69
C ALA A 115 39.23 26.86 -51.90
N VAL A 116 40.54 26.63 -51.96
CA VAL A 116 41.22 25.58 -51.18
C VAL A 116 41.15 25.87 -49.67
N ASN A 117 41.34 27.14 -49.27
CA ASN A 117 41.21 27.53 -47.86
C ASN A 117 39.79 27.35 -47.33
N ASN A 118 38.78 27.68 -48.13
CA ASN A 118 37.37 27.47 -47.78
C ASN A 118 37.09 25.97 -47.62
N LEU A 119 37.49 25.15 -48.59
CA LEU A 119 37.32 23.69 -48.52
C LEU A 119 38.03 23.08 -47.30
N THR A 120 39.25 23.56 -47.01
CA THR A 120 40.01 23.14 -45.82
C THR A 120 39.29 23.53 -44.53
N SER A 121 38.72 24.73 -44.49
CA SER A 121 37.96 25.20 -43.32
C SER A 121 36.68 24.39 -43.12
N GLU A 122 35.95 24.11 -44.20
CA GLU A 122 34.76 23.26 -44.18
C GLU A 122 35.10 21.85 -43.70
N LEU A 123 36.19 21.26 -44.18
CA LEU A 123 36.69 19.96 -43.74
C LEU A 123 36.97 19.95 -42.23
N LEU A 124 37.67 20.97 -41.71
CA LEU A 124 38.00 21.06 -40.29
C LEU A 124 36.75 21.20 -39.40
N GLU A 125 35.78 22.03 -39.80
CA GLU A 125 34.53 22.16 -39.05
C GLU A 125 33.67 20.88 -39.15
N ALA A 126 33.65 20.20 -40.30
CA ALA A 126 33.01 18.90 -40.45
C ALA A 126 33.65 17.86 -39.52
N GLU A 127 34.98 17.75 -39.49
CA GLU A 127 35.70 16.84 -38.59
C GLU A 127 35.41 17.14 -37.11
N LYS A 128 35.42 18.42 -36.72
CA LYS A 128 35.12 18.86 -35.35
C LYS A 128 33.69 18.50 -34.96
N SER A 129 32.72 18.71 -35.84
CA SER A 129 31.33 18.31 -35.65
C SER A 129 31.19 16.80 -35.50
N ASN A 130 31.90 16.01 -36.32
CA ASN A 130 31.89 14.56 -36.26
C ASN A 130 32.46 14.05 -34.94
N ARG A 131 33.63 14.57 -34.51
CA ARG A 131 34.22 14.26 -33.20
C ARG A 131 33.28 14.58 -32.04
N ARG A 132 32.47 15.64 -32.16
CA ARG A 132 31.44 15.99 -31.16
C ARG A 132 30.31 14.96 -31.15
N LEU A 133 29.74 14.64 -32.30
CA LEU A 133 28.66 13.66 -32.43
C LEU A 133 29.10 12.28 -31.92
N GLU A 134 30.33 11.85 -32.21
CA GLU A 134 30.86 10.61 -31.66
C GLU A 134 30.93 10.61 -30.12
N ARG A 135 31.30 11.73 -29.51
CA ARG A 135 31.32 11.87 -28.03
C ARG A 135 29.91 11.77 -27.46
N GLU A 136 28.96 12.48 -28.06
CA GLU A 136 27.54 12.43 -27.65
C GLU A 136 26.96 11.02 -27.81
N LEU A 137 27.25 10.35 -28.93
CA LEU A 137 26.82 8.99 -29.21
C LEU A 137 27.44 7.97 -28.23
N ARG A 138 28.71 8.12 -27.87
CA ARG A 138 29.34 7.32 -26.80
C ARG A 138 28.66 7.56 -25.44
N ALA A 139 28.34 8.80 -25.10
CA ALA A 139 27.66 9.13 -23.85
C ALA A 139 26.23 8.55 -23.80
N LEU A 140 25.48 8.65 -24.91
CA LEU A 140 24.15 8.07 -25.04
C LEU A 140 24.17 6.54 -24.91
N ARG A 141 25.14 5.86 -25.55
CA ARG A 141 25.32 4.40 -25.39
C ARG A 141 25.56 4.00 -23.95
N LYS A 142 26.42 4.73 -23.21
CA LYS A 142 26.66 4.48 -21.78
C LYS A 142 25.38 4.66 -20.95
N ARG A 143 24.64 5.75 -21.18
CA ARG A 143 23.37 6.01 -20.50
C ARG A 143 22.34 4.92 -20.78
N LEU A 144 22.20 4.52 -22.04
CA LEU A 144 21.29 3.44 -22.44
C LEU A 144 21.66 2.13 -21.73
N GLY A 145 22.94 1.77 -21.66
CA GLY A 145 23.41 0.61 -20.92
C GLY A 145 23.00 0.66 -19.44
N ALA A 146 23.23 1.79 -18.76
CA ALA A 146 22.84 1.98 -17.37
C ALA A 146 21.31 1.88 -17.17
N THR A 147 20.52 2.50 -18.06
CA THR A 147 19.05 2.43 -18.01
C THR A 147 18.53 1.01 -18.24
N LEU A 148 19.14 0.23 -19.14
CA LEU A 148 18.74 -1.16 -19.38
C LEU A 148 19.02 -2.05 -18.17
N VAL A 149 20.15 -1.86 -17.49
CA VAL A 149 20.47 -2.56 -16.24
C VAL A 149 19.46 -2.20 -15.15
N LEU A 150 19.18 -0.91 -14.97
CA LEU A 150 18.18 -0.46 -13.98
C LEU A 150 16.79 -1.04 -14.26
N ARG A 151 16.37 -1.08 -15.53
CA ARG A 151 15.10 -1.72 -15.93
C ARG A 151 15.08 -3.19 -15.56
N GLY A 152 16.18 -3.93 -15.77
CA GLY A 152 16.30 -5.33 -15.38
C GLY A 152 16.12 -5.53 -13.87
N ASN A 153 16.79 -4.71 -13.06
CA ASN A 153 16.68 -4.77 -11.60
C ASN A 153 15.25 -4.46 -11.13
N LEU A 154 14.61 -3.42 -11.70
CA LEU A 154 13.23 -3.06 -11.37
C LEU A 154 12.24 -4.18 -11.71
N GLN A 155 12.45 -4.88 -12.83
CA GLN A 155 11.63 -6.03 -13.19
C GLN A 155 11.77 -7.16 -12.16
N GLU A 156 13.00 -7.46 -11.73
CA GLU A 156 13.25 -8.45 -10.69
C GLU A 156 12.61 -8.07 -9.35
N ASP A 157 12.67 -6.80 -8.97
CA ASP A 157 12.04 -6.28 -7.75
C ASP A 157 10.51 -6.36 -7.81
N ILE A 158 9.92 -6.06 -8.98
CA ILE A 158 8.48 -6.24 -9.23
C ILE A 158 8.10 -7.71 -9.05
N ASP A 159 8.85 -8.63 -9.66
CA ASP A 159 8.56 -10.06 -9.58
C ASP A 159 8.68 -10.60 -8.15
N LYS A 160 9.70 -10.14 -7.39
CA LYS A 160 9.85 -10.46 -5.97
C LYS A 160 8.69 -9.93 -5.14
N THR A 161 8.29 -8.69 -5.38
CA THR A 161 7.19 -8.02 -4.65
C THR A 161 5.85 -8.68 -4.96
N ALA A 162 5.60 -9.07 -6.21
CA ALA A 162 4.39 -9.80 -6.59
C ALA A 162 4.30 -11.15 -5.86
N LYS A 163 5.42 -11.88 -5.75
CA LYS A 163 5.46 -13.15 -5.00
C LYS A 163 5.21 -12.96 -3.51
N SER A 164 5.84 -11.96 -2.88
CA SER A 164 5.62 -11.69 -1.45
C SER A 164 4.19 -11.23 -1.18
N GLN A 165 3.62 -10.40 -2.07
CA GLN A 165 2.23 -9.96 -1.99
C GLN A 165 1.26 -11.14 -2.10
N ALA A 166 1.48 -12.09 -3.02
CA ALA A 166 0.65 -13.28 -3.12
C ALA A 166 0.69 -14.13 -1.84
N ALA A 167 1.88 -14.31 -1.24
CA ALA A 167 2.03 -15.06 -0.01
C ALA A 167 1.35 -14.37 1.20
N GLU A 168 1.50 -13.05 1.33
CA GLU A 168 0.82 -12.30 2.39
C GLU A 168 -0.70 -12.22 2.16
N GLY A 169 -1.14 -12.16 0.91
CA GLY A 169 -2.56 -12.26 0.53
C GLY A 169 -3.19 -13.57 1.00
N ALA A 170 -2.53 -14.71 0.72
CA ALA A 170 -3.00 -16.02 1.18
C ALA A 170 -3.06 -16.11 2.71
N LYS A 171 -2.06 -15.58 3.43
CA LYS A 171 -2.08 -15.53 4.91
C LYS A 171 -3.19 -14.62 5.45
N ALA A 172 -3.45 -13.50 4.80
CA ALA A 172 -4.52 -12.58 5.19
C ALA A 172 -5.90 -13.25 5.01
N GLU A 173 -6.09 -13.98 3.92
CA GLU A 173 -7.31 -14.76 3.67
C GLU A 173 -7.50 -15.88 4.71
N GLU A 174 -6.43 -16.62 5.05
CA GLU A 174 -6.45 -17.61 6.13
C GLU A 174 -6.86 -16.97 7.47
N ARG A 175 -6.29 -15.81 7.81
CA ARG A 175 -6.62 -15.07 9.05
C ARG A 175 -8.08 -14.61 9.06
N LEU A 176 -8.62 -14.17 7.92
CA LEU A 176 -10.03 -13.79 7.80
C LEU A 176 -10.95 -14.98 8.08
N LEU A 177 -10.69 -16.13 7.46
CA LEU A 177 -11.45 -17.35 7.72
C LEU A 177 -11.38 -17.79 9.18
N ASN A 178 -10.19 -17.68 9.80
CA ASN A 178 -10.01 -18.04 11.19
C ASN A 178 -10.75 -17.07 12.14
N MET A 179 -10.76 -15.77 11.81
CA MET A 179 -11.54 -14.76 12.54
C MET A 179 -13.04 -15.04 12.43
N ASP A 180 -13.55 -15.38 11.25
CA ASP A 180 -14.96 -15.74 11.05
C ASP A 180 -15.35 -16.98 11.87
N PHE A 181 -14.48 -17.98 11.93
CA PHE A 181 -14.67 -19.15 12.78
C PHE A 181 -14.72 -18.78 14.27
N VAL A 182 -13.77 -17.99 14.76
CA VAL A 182 -13.72 -17.58 16.18
C VAL A 182 -14.93 -16.72 16.55
N THR A 183 -15.35 -15.79 15.69
CA THR A 183 -16.53 -14.95 15.93
C THR A 183 -17.82 -15.79 15.94
N ALA A 184 -17.95 -16.77 15.05
CA ALA A 184 -19.06 -17.72 15.08
C ALA A 184 -19.07 -18.55 16.38
N LYS A 185 -17.89 -19.02 16.82
CA LYS A 185 -17.77 -19.81 18.06
C LYS A 185 -18.08 -18.99 19.31
N ALA A 186 -17.62 -17.74 19.35
CA ALA A 186 -17.94 -16.81 20.44
C ALA A 186 -19.46 -16.61 20.55
N ARG A 187 -20.15 -16.39 19.42
CA ARG A 187 -21.61 -16.25 19.38
C ARG A 187 -22.33 -17.51 19.86
N GLU A 188 -21.88 -18.70 19.45
CA GLU A 188 -22.43 -19.98 19.92
C GLU A 188 -22.30 -20.12 21.44
N LEU A 189 -21.14 -19.79 22.01
CA LEU A 189 -20.88 -19.86 23.44
C LEU A 189 -21.72 -18.84 24.22
N SER A 190 -21.84 -17.60 23.75
CA SER A 190 -22.75 -16.60 24.34
C SER A 190 -24.20 -17.11 24.36
N ASN A 191 -24.70 -17.62 23.24
CA ASN A 191 -26.05 -18.18 23.16
C ASN A 191 -26.25 -19.40 24.08
N ARG A 192 -25.20 -20.18 24.34
CA ARG A 192 -25.25 -21.30 25.30
C ARG A 192 -25.29 -20.79 26.74
N LEU A 193 -24.46 -19.80 27.05
CA LEU A 193 -24.37 -19.17 28.36
C LEU A 193 -25.72 -18.56 28.75
N GLU A 194 -26.31 -17.74 27.87
CA GLU A 194 -27.65 -17.17 28.05
C GLU A 194 -28.71 -18.25 28.31
N ARG A 195 -28.68 -19.36 27.55
CA ARG A 195 -29.60 -20.49 27.78
C ARG A 195 -29.41 -21.13 29.15
N SER A 196 -28.17 -21.37 29.58
CA SER A 196 -27.89 -21.92 30.91
C SER A 196 -28.26 -20.95 32.03
N GLU A 197 -28.03 -19.65 31.86
CA GLU A 197 -28.47 -18.62 32.81
C GLU A 197 -29.98 -18.56 32.92
N ALA A 198 -30.70 -18.60 31.79
CA ALA A 198 -32.16 -18.68 31.78
C ALA A 198 -32.67 -19.96 32.48
N GLN A 199 -31.97 -21.09 32.30
CA GLN A 199 -32.30 -22.33 33.02
C GLN A 199 -32.09 -22.19 34.52
N LEU A 200 -30.97 -21.60 34.97
CA LEU A 200 -30.73 -21.33 36.39
C LEU A 200 -31.78 -20.41 36.99
N ALA A 201 -32.12 -19.31 36.29
CA ALA A 201 -33.16 -18.39 36.68
C ALA A 201 -34.53 -19.07 36.77
N SER A 202 -34.90 -19.90 35.78
CA SER A 202 -36.18 -20.65 35.79
C SER A 202 -36.31 -21.64 36.96
N ARG A 203 -35.18 -22.13 37.47
CA ARG A 203 -35.13 -23.04 38.62
C ARG A 203 -35.06 -22.29 39.96
N ASN A 204 -35.17 -20.95 39.96
CA ASN A 204 -34.96 -20.09 41.12
C ASN A 204 -33.63 -20.37 41.85
N MET A 205 -32.60 -20.79 41.11
CA MET A 205 -31.25 -20.98 41.64
C MET A 205 -30.58 -19.61 41.72
N ASP A 206 -30.80 -18.91 42.83
CA ASP A 206 -30.18 -17.62 43.10
C ASP A 206 -28.79 -17.78 43.72
N LYS A 207 -28.08 -16.66 43.91
CA LYS A 207 -26.75 -16.67 44.54
C LYS A 207 -26.78 -17.16 46.00
N SER A 208 -27.95 -17.31 46.62
CA SER A 208 -28.10 -17.82 47.98
C SER A 208 -27.99 -19.35 48.07
N ILE A 209 -28.20 -20.07 46.96
CA ILE A 209 -28.08 -21.54 46.88
C ILE A 209 -26.66 -21.96 46.42
N THR A 210 -25.71 -21.03 46.41
CA THR A 210 -24.30 -21.35 46.14
C THR A 210 -23.72 -22.19 47.28
N HIS A 211 -22.82 -23.13 46.98
CA HIS A 211 -22.14 -23.96 48.01
C HIS A 211 -21.62 -23.12 49.19
N GLN A 212 -21.02 -21.97 48.89
CA GLN A 212 -20.51 -21.05 49.91
C GLN A 212 -21.62 -20.51 50.85
N ALA A 213 -22.77 -20.12 50.30
CA ALA A 213 -23.89 -19.59 51.09
C ALA A 213 -24.57 -20.70 51.93
N ILE A 214 -24.67 -21.92 51.39
CA ILE A 214 -25.17 -23.09 52.13
C ILE A 214 -24.24 -23.43 53.31
N VAL A 215 -22.92 -23.40 53.09
CA VAL A 215 -21.93 -23.62 54.15
C VAL A 215 -22.07 -22.56 55.23
N GLN A 216 -22.15 -21.28 54.88
CA GLN A 216 -22.35 -20.19 55.84
C GLN A 216 -23.65 -20.36 56.65
N LEU A 217 -24.77 -20.65 56.01
CA LEU A 217 -26.04 -20.91 56.70
C LEU A 217 -25.93 -22.12 57.65
N SER A 218 -25.20 -23.18 57.25
CA SER A 218 -25.00 -24.35 58.11
C SER A 218 -24.16 -24.02 59.35
N GLU A 219 -23.14 -23.16 59.19
CA GLU A 219 -22.32 -22.66 60.29
C GLU A 219 -23.15 -21.80 61.23
N GLU A 220 -23.97 -20.88 60.72
CA GLU A 220 -24.90 -20.06 61.51
C GLU A 220 -25.93 -20.91 62.28
N VAL A 221 -26.52 -21.91 61.63
CA VAL A 221 -27.45 -22.85 62.29
C VAL A 221 -26.75 -23.64 63.38
N SER A 222 -25.50 -24.07 63.15
CA SER A 222 -24.71 -24.77 64.16
C SER A 222 -24.40 -23.87 65.36
N ALA A 223 -24.10 -22.59 65.14
CA ALA A 223 -23.87 -21.61 66.17
C ALA A 223 -25.14 -21.33 66.99
N LEU A 224 -26.26 -21.05 66.32
CA LEU A 224 -27.57 -20.88 66.97
C LEU A 224 -27.99 -22.12 67.76
N LYS A 225 -27.74 -23.33 67.22
CA LYS A 225 -28.02 -24.57 67.94
C LYS A 225 -27.18 -24.69 69.22
N ASN A 226 -25.90 -24.31 69.16
CA ASN A 226 -25.02 -24.27 70.33
C ASN A 226 -25.49 -23.23 71.37
N GLU A 227 -26.17 -22.16 70.98
CA GLU A 227 -26.78 -21.18 71.89
C GLU A 227 -28.14 -21.63 72.46
N ILE A 228 -28.97 -22.30 71.67
CA ILE A 228 -30.30 -22.76 72.09
C ILE A 228 -30.19 -23.91 73.09
N ILE A 229 -29.21 -24.82 72.94
CA ILE A 229 -29.02 -25.95 73.86
C ILE A 229 -28.93 -25.49 75.33
N PRO A 230 -28.04 -24.56 75.73
CA PRO A 230 -27.95 -24.11 77.13
C PRO A 230 -29.18 -23.29 77.56
N LEU A 231 -29.81 -22.54 76.65
CA LEU A 231 -31.06 -21.81 76.96
C LEU A 231 -32.21 -22.78 77.24
N LYS A 232 -32.33 -23.86 76.47
CA LYS A 232 -33.32 -24.91 76.68
C LYS A 232 -33.07 -25.63 78.01
N THR A 233 -31.83 -25.98 78.33
CA THR A 233 -31.47 -26.57 79.63
C THR A 233 -31.82 -25.64 80.80
N LYS A 234 -31.68 -24.32 80.63
CA LYS A 234 -32.12 -23.35 81.64
C LYS A 234 -33.63 -23.23 81.75
N LEU A 235 -34.37 -23.48 80.68
CA LEU A 235 -35.83 -23.40 80.64
C LEU A 235 -36.50 -24.69 81.14
N GLU A 236 -35.87 -25.86 80.95
CA GLU A 236 -36.38 -27.18 81.34
C GLU A 236 -36.99 -27.25 82.76
N PRO A 237 -36.35 -26.69 83.82
CA PRO A 237 -36.92 -26.70 85.17
C PRO A 237 -38.18 -25.83 85.34
N TYR A 238 -38.44 -24.92 84.41
CA TYR A 238 -39.58 -24.00 84.44
C TYR A 238 -40.75 -24.49 83.55
N MET A 239 -40.58 -25.57 82.79
CA MET A 239 -41.61 -26.08 81.87
C MET A 239 -42.83 -26.68 82.59
N ASP A 240 -42.69 -27.06 83.86
CA ASP A 240 -43.79 -27.55 84.69
C ASP A 240 -44.64 -26.42 85.30
N LEU A 241 -44.19 -25.16 85.18
CA LEU A 241 -44.91 -23.98 85.65
C LEU A 241 -45.90 -23.48 84.58
N SER A 242 -47.03 -22.95 85.04
CA SER A 242 -48.00 -22.30 84.14
C SER A 242 -47.36 -21.10 83.44
N PRO A 243 -47.59 -20.87 82.12
CA PRO A 243 -47.05 -19.72 81.39
C PRO A 243 -47.46 -18.35 81.96
N SER A 244 -48.53 -18.30 82.77
CA SER A 244 -48.97 -17.09 83.46
C SER A 244 -48.33 -16.97 84.87
N PRO A 245 -47.64 -15.85 85.18
CA PRO A 245 -46.90 -15.68 86.44
C PRO A 245 -47.77 -15.86 87.70
N SER A 246 -49.02 -15.41 87.64
CA SER A 246 -49.98 -15.49 88.73
C SER A 246 -50.42 -16.93 89.03
N LEU A 247 -50.65 -17.77 88.00
CA LEU A 247 -50.98 -19.19 88.22
C LEU A 247 -49.75 -20.01 88.62
N ALA A 248 -48.55 -19.67 88.13
CA ALA A 248 -47.32 -20.32 88.57
C ALA A 248 -47.10 -20.10 90.08
N GLN A 249 -47.36 -18.88 90.58
CA GLN A 249 -47.28 -18.56 92.00
C GLN A 249 -48.27 -19.36 92.84
N VAL A 250 -49.51 -19.54 92.36
CA VAL A 250 -50.53 -20.37 93.04
C VAL A 250 -50.10 -21.83 93.08
N LYS A 251 -49.61 -22.40 91.97
CA LYS A 251 -49.12 -23.79 91.94
C LYS A 251 -47.91 -24.02 92.84
N ILE A 252 -47.01 -23.03 92.96
CA ILE A 252 -45.88 -23.09 93.90
C ILE A 252 -46.40 -23.08 95.35
N GLU A 253 -47.39 -22.26 95.68
CA GLU A 253 -47.99 -22.23 97.02
C GLU A 253 -48.83 -23.47 97.35
N GLU A 254 -49.54 -24.04 96.38
CA GLU A 254 -50.25 -25.33 96.55
C GLU A 254 -49.25 -26.47 96.78
N ALA A 255 -48.19 -26.57 95.97
CA ALA A 255 -47.14 -27.57 96.17
C ALA A 255 -46.44 -27.40 97.53
N LYS A 256 -46.20 -26.16 97.99
CA LYS A 256 -45.69 -25.90 99.36
C LYS A 256 -46.65 -26.38 100.44
N ARG A 257 -47.96 -26.19 100.27
CA ARG A 257 -48.97 -26.69 101.21
C ARG A 257 -49.07 -28.21 101.21
N GLU A 258 -48.98 -28.85 100.04
CA GLU A 258 -48.92 -30.31 99.95
C GLU A 258 -47.65 -30.89 100.58
N LEU A 259 -46.50 -30.24 100.41
CA LEU A 259 -45.24 -30.64 101.04
C LEU A 259 -45.31 -30.48 102.56
N ALA A 260 -45.85 -29.37 103.06
CA ALA A 260 -46.11 -29.19 104.50
C ALA A 260 -47.10 -30.24 105.06
N ALA A 261 -48.11 -30.64 104.29
CA ALA A 261 -49.05 -31.69 104.67
C ALA A 261 -48.40 -33.09 104.67
N LEU A 262 -47.48 -33.37 103.74
CA LEU A 262 -46.69 -34.60 103.70
C LEU A 262 -45.66 -34.66 104.83
N ASP A 263 -45.00 -33.54 105.16
CA ASP A 263 -44.10 -33.44 106.31
C ASP A 263 -44.85 -33.62 107.63
N SER A 264 -46.03 -33.02 107.79
CA SER A 264 -46.90 -33.28 108.95
C SER A 264 -47.41 -34.74 109.00
N LYS A 265 -47.65 -35.40 107.85
CA LYS A 265 -47.98 -36.84 107.79
C LYS A 265 -46.77 -37.74 108.11
N LEU A 266 -45.57 -37.29 107.77
CA LEU A 266 -44.32 -37.96 108.10
C LEU A 266 -44.04 -37.82 109.61
N GLU A 267 -44.25 -36.64 110.18
CA GLU A 267 -44.20 -36.40 111.63
C GLU A 267 -45.27 -37.18 112.40
N MET A 268 -46.50 -37.34 111.87
CA MET A 268 -47.51 -38.22 112.47
C MET A 268 -47.16 -39.72 112.37
N LYS A 269 -46.50 -40.16 111.29
CA LYS A 269 -46.03 -41.55 111.16
C LYS A 269 -44.80 -41.86 112.03
N PHE A 270 -44.03 -40.86 112.44
CA PHE A 270 -42.85 -41.05 113.28
C PHE A 270 -43.14 -41.26 114.78
N LEU A 271 -44.37 -41.01 115.27
CA LEU A 271 -44.75 -41.21 116.69
C LEU A 271 -45.45 -42.54 117.00
N SER A 272 -45.47 -43.50 116.06
CA SER A 272 -46.08 -44.83 116.26
C SER A 272 -45.23 -46.00 115.74
N SER A 273 -43.93 -46.03 116.07
CA SER A 273 -43.17 -47.29 116.21
C SER A 273 -41.73 -47.02 116.66
N VAL A 274 -41.38 -47.55 117.83
CA VAL A 274 -40.05 -47.57 118.44
C VAL A 274 -39.27 -48.84 118.00
N SER A 275 -37.93 -48.69 117.88
CA SER A 275 -36.86 -49.71 118.00
C SER A 275 -36.24 -50.39 116.74
N PRO A 276 -35.00 -50.95 116.79
CA PRO A 276 -33.82 -50.35 116.14
C PRO A 276 -32.80 -51.32 115.43
N ARG A 277 -31.78 -50.73 114.75
CA ARG A 277 -30.44 -51.27 114.32
C ARG A 277 -30.41 -52.32 113.17
N PRO A 278 -29.23 -52.65 112.55
CA PRO A 278 -27.89 -52.02 112.50
C PRO A 278 -27.36 -51.79 111.05
N VAL A 279 -26.47 -50.82 110.81
CA VAL A 279 -25.01 -50.95 110.52
C VAL A 279 -24.60 -52.09 109.60
N GLU A 280 -24.16 -51.76 108.39
CA GLU A 280 -23.08 -52.47 107.69
C GLU A 280 -22.28 -51.51 106.78
N ARG A 281 -20.98 -51.42 107.05
CA ARG A 281 -19.94 -50.83 106.20
C ARG A 281 -19.35 -51.95 105.36
N SER A 282 -19.08 -51.69 104.09
CA SER A 282 -18.03 -52.42 103.37
C SER A 282 -17.23 -51.46 102.50
N SER A 283 -15.93 -51.44 102.78
CA SER A 283 -14.86 -50.72 102.11
C SER A 283 -14.41 -51.41 100.82
N ALA A 284 -13.44 -50.75 100.16
CA ALA A 284 -12.44 -51.30 99.23
C ALA A 284 -12.89 -51.44 97.75
N GLU A 285 -12.09 -51.27 96.71
CA GLU A 285 -10.74 -50.72 96.44
C GLU A 285 -10.55 -50.87 94.91
N GLY A 286 -9.69 -50.04 94.31
CA GLY A 286 -8.70 -50.53 93.34
C GLY A 286 -9.03 -50.63 91.84
N GLY A 287 -8.08 -50.12 91.02
CA GLY A 287 -7.84 -50.50 89.60
C GLY A 287 -8.32 -49.46 88.58
N HIS A 288 -7.55 -48.58 87.93
CA HIS A 288 -6.20 -48.57 87.33
C HIS A 288 -6.12 -49.13 85.89
N PHE A 289 -5.48 -48.32 85.00
CA PHE A 289 -5.01 -48.56 83.62
C PHE A 289 -6.07 -48.68 82.49
N SER A 290 -5.90 -48.19 81.26
CA SER A 290 -4.72 -47.85 80.44
C SER A 290 -5.17 -46.92 79.27
N ARG A 291 -4.53 -45.77 79.02
CA ARG A 291 -3.54 -45.46 77.95
C ARG A 291 -3.99 -45.47 76.47
N CYS A 292 -3.30 -44.57 75.75
CA CYS A 292 -3.05 -44.45 74.30
C CYS A 292 -4.06 -43.57 73.53
N CYS A 293 -3.67 -42.63 72.66
CA CYS A 293 -2.35 -42.14 72.24
C CYS A 293 -2.50 -40.73 71.64
N HIS A 294 -1.43 -39.97 71.77
CA HIS A 294 -1.03 -38.79 71.02
C HIS A 294 -0.89 -39.10 69.52
N ILE A 295 -1.21 -38.15 68.61
CA ILE A 295 -0.32 -37.58 67.58
C ILE A 295 -1.08 -36.83 66.47
N ASP A 296 -0.49 -35.70 66.12
CA ASP A 296 -0.63 -34.82 64.96
C ASP A 296 -0.85 -35.50 63.60
N CYS A 297 -1.43 -34.78 62.62
CA CYS A 297 -0.70 -34.17 61.49
C CYS A 297 -1.59 -33.86 60.26
N CYS A 298 -1.28 -32.73 59.63
CA CYS A 298 -1.29 -32.44 58.18
C CYS A 298 -2.63 -32.43 57.41
N ARG A 299 -3.01 -31.28 56.84
CA ARG A 299 -2.61 -30.79 55.50
C ARG A 299 -3.08 -31.70 54.37
N THR A 300 -4.14 -31.27 53.71
CA THR A 300 -4.25 -31.07 52.25
C THR A 300 -5.26 -29.97 52.00
#